data_AF-A0A2N5D4V8-F1
#
_entry.id   AF-A0A2N5D4V8-F1
#
_cell.length_a   1.000
_cell.length_b   1.000
_cell.length_c   1.000
_cell.angle_alpha   90.00
_cell.angle_beta   90.00
_cell.angle_gamma   90.00
#
_symmetry.space_group_name_H-M   'P 1'
#
loop_
_entity.id
_entity.type
_entity.pdbx_description
1 polymer ?
#
loop_
_entity_poly.entity_id
_entity_poly.type
_entity_poly.pdbx_seq_one_letter_code
_entity_poly.pdbx_strand_id
1 'polypeptide(L)'
;MSASEPADPAAPSCEWTNHGRHDWTGRGPNGENLVYAGQRTALLEGRGYGSRWSSTLAVTRRGMLPAVLMPENSLDRLAKRIGYTVEHQTGDADFDARIHLACDDAEPALRLAETPALRRAVLHLLDSGVKRLTVDHEGVTVELRERLRPDGPDAEHDLWTMSEALCAVAALWPENRAKSRRRWFRRETAALIWGAMLVAAAPITAFDDETFAERQIETYVQTDWLGLAVWLALALIPLAAAGFRRASGHRALVALAACALAVAPFSQSLLQRRANTWFTRAQTDVPAELTDLRVIDSTDNGPSYEATIMVADRATDWALTPHEGQLAAEGRLCAAGVVATGLRDLRYVKGVRTWACRPSLGGEPDAAQP
;
A
#
# COMPACT_ATOMS: atom_id res chain seq x y z
N MET A 1 -50.60 -56.52 -8.37
CA MET A 1 -50.63 -55.63 -7.19
C MET A 1 -49.23 -55.06 -7.04
N SER A 2 -48.97 -53.89 -7.61
CA SER A 2 -47.68 -53.20 -7.41
C SER A 2 -47.68 -52.66 -5.99
N ALA A 3 -46.74 -53.13 -5.17
CA ALA A 3 -46.51 -52.55 -3.86
C ALA A 3 -46.10 -51.08 -4.08
N SER A 4 -46.92 -50.16 -3.58
CA SER A 4 -46.57 -48.75 -3.51
C SER A 4 -45.28 -48.63 -2.72
N GLU A 5 -44.22 -48.18 -3.39
CA GLU A 5 -42.95 -47.82 -2.76
C GLU A 5 -43.27 -46.83 -1.62
N PRO A 6 -42.85 -47.11 -0.37
CA PRO A 6 -43.16 -46.25 0.76
C PRO A 6 -42.62 -44.86 0.44
N ALA A 7 -43.51 -43.85 0.49
CA ALA A 7 -43.12 -42.46 0.31
C ALA A 7 -41.98 -42.15 1.28
N ASP A 8 -40.83 -41.75 0.73
CA ASP A 8 -39.68 -41.32 1.53
C ASP A 8 -40.19 -40.28 2.53
N PRO A 9 -39.85 -40.42 3.83
CA PRO A 9 -40.24 -39.43 4.82
C PRO A 9 -39.78 -38.07 4.32
N ALA A 10 -40.72 -37.13 4.19
CA ALA A 10 -40.44 -35.79 3.70
C ALA A 10 -39.22 -35.24 4.43
N ALA A 11 -38.18 -34.91 3.66
CA ALA A 11 -36.94 -34.41 4.23
C ALA A 11 -37.28 -33.20 5.13
N PRO A 12 -36.64 -33.07 6.31
CA PRO A 12 -36.91 -31.95 7.21
C PRO A 12 -36.73 -30.65 6.44
N SER A 13 -37.77 -29.83 6.37
CA SER A 13 -37.75 -28.53 5.71
C SER A 13 -37.17 -27.48 6.68
N CYS A 14 -36.64 -26.37 6.15
CA CYS A 14 -36.29 -25.24 7.00
C CYS A 14 -37.56 -24.69 7.69
N GLU A 15 -37.44 -24.19 8.91
CA GLU A 15 -38.52 -23.48 9.61
C GLU A 15 -38.16 -22.00 9.72
N TRP A 16 -39.10 -21.09 9.47
CA TRP A 16 -38.86 -19.65 9.45
C TRP A 16 -39.86 -18.90 10.34
N THR A 17 -39.36 -17.89 11.05
CA THR A 17 -40.14 -16.97 11.90
C THR A 17 -39.88 -15.53 11.44
N ASN A 18 -40.94 -14.83 11.04
CA ASN A 18 -40.92 -13.42 10.65
C ASN A 18 -40.93 -12.52 11.89
N HIS A 19 -39.94 -11.62 12.01
CA HIS A 19 -39.84 -10.64 13.11
C HIS A 19 -40.32 -9.23 12.71
N GLY A 20 -40.87 -9.08 11.51
CA GLY A 20 -41.19 -7.80 10.90
C GLY A 20 -39.95 -7.09 10.33
N ARG A 21 -40.18 -5.95 9.67
CA ARG A 21 -39.10 -5.12 9.07
C ARG A 21 -38.14 -5.89 8.15
N HIS A 22 -38.66 -6.91 7.47
CA HIS A 22 -37.91 -7.82 6.60
C HIS A 22 -36.79 -8.61 7.30
N ASP A 23 -36.86 -8.80 8.62
CA ASP A 23 -35.96 -9.69 9.35
C ASP A 23 -36.66 -11.01 9.66
N TRP A 24 -35.97 -12.11 9.40
CA TRP A 24 -36.46 -13.45 9.67
C TRP A 24 -35.36 -14.27 10.36
N THR A 25 -35.77 -15.19 11.22
CA THR A 25 -34.85 -16.21 11.77
C THR A 25 -35.44 -17.58 11.52
N GLY A 26 -34.60 -18.59 11.35
CA GLY A 26 -35.07 -19.93 11.10
C GLY A 26 -34.18 -21.02 11.68
N ARG A 27 -34.62 -22.26 11.50
CA ARG A 27 -33.82 -23.45 11.76
C ARG A 27 -33.68 -24.29 10.50
N GLY A 28 -32.45 -24.68 10.20
CA GLY A 28 -32.12 -25.59 9.12
C GLY A 28 -32.45 -27.05 9.48
N PRO A 29 -32.40 -27.95 8.48
CA PRO A 29 -32.74 -29.37 8.63
C PRO A 29 -31.89 -30.12 9.67
N ASN A 30 -30.67 -29.66 9.95
CA ASN A 30 -29.80 -30.29 10.95
C ASN A 30 -29.68 -29.44 12.23
N GLY A 31 -30.62 -28.52 12.45
CA GLY A 31 -30.66 -27.64 13.62
C GLY A 31 -29.73 -26.42 13.53
N GLU A 32 -29.25 -26.08 12.33
CA GLU A 32 -28.48 -24.86 12.12
C GLU A 32 -29.34 -23.61 12.33
N ASN A 33 -28.77 -22.54 12.89
CA ASN A 33 -29.49 -21.27 13.01
C ASN A 33 -29.40 -20.50 11.70
N LEU A 34 -30.56 -20.15 11.13
CA LEU A 34 -30.69 -19.32 9.94
C LEU A 34 -31.08 -17.89 10.34
N VAL A 35 -30.51 -16.90 9.65
CA VAL A 35 -30.85 -15.48 9.81
C VAL A 35 -30.95 -14.84 8.44
N TYR A 36 -32.09 -14.23 8.15
CA TYR A 36 -32.27 -13.33 7.01
C TYR A 36 -32.43 -11.90 7.52
N ALA A 37 -31.60 -10.99 7.01
CA ALA A 37 -31.72 -9.57 7.26
C ALA A 37 -31.93 -8.84 5.94
N GLY A 38 -33.14 -8.29 5.76
CA GLY A 38 -33.48 -7.53 4.57
C GLY A 38 -32.70 -6.22 4.46
N GLN A 39 -32.59 -5.71 3.22
CA GLN A 39 -32.00 -4.41 2.92
C GLN A 39 -32.69 -3.28 3.71
N ARG A 40 -31.89 -2.38 4.31
CA ARG A 40 -32.40 -1.21 5.07
C ARG A 40 -31.74 0.08 4.61
N THR A 41 -32.56 1.03 4.15
CA THR A 41 -32.13 2.41 3.97
C THR A 41 -32.16 3.13 5.32
N ALA A 42 -30.99 3.51 5.83
CA ALA A 42 -30.82 4.22 7.10
C ALA A 42 -31.57 5.57 7.18
N LEU A 43 -32.07 6.08 6.06
CA LEU A 43 -32.74 7.37 5.95
C LEU A 43 -34.10 7.46 6.67
N LEU A 44 -34.72 6.34 7.07
CA LEU A 44 -36.06 6.34 7.66
C LEU A 44 -36.16 5.88 9.13
N GLU A 45 -35.09 5.37 9.75
CA GLU A 45 -35.22 4.65 11.03
C GLU A 45 -34.66 5.35 12.28
N GLY A 46 -34.08 6.55 12.18
CA GLY A 46 -33.75 7.39 13.36
C GLY A 46 -32.81 6.78 14.41
N ARG A 47 -32.24 5.59 14.16
CA ARG A 47 -31.28 4.89 15.02
C ARG A 47 -29.95 4.78 14.29
N GLY A 48 -28.88 5.11 15.01
CA GLY A 48 -27.55 5.38 14.48
C GLY A 48 -27.01 4.39 13.44
N TYR A 49 -26.57 4.98 12.32
CA TYR A 49 -25.48 4.59 11.42
C TYR A 49 -25.16 3.10 11.27
N GLY A 50 -25.97 2.42 10.45
CA GLY A 50 -25.57 1.21 9.75
C GLY A 50 -26.36 1.08 8.46
N SER A 51 -25.92 1.70 7.38
CA SER A 51 -26.58 1.54 6.07
C SER A 51 -26.29 0.13 5.52
N ARG A 52 -27.30 -0.74 5.48
CA ARG A 52 -27.22 -2.03 4.79
C ARG A 52 -27.86 -1.90 3.41
N TRP A 53 -27.01 -1.79 2.39
CA TRP A 53 -27.42 -1.65 1.00
C TRP A 53 -27.76 -2.99 0.33
N SER A 54 -27.65 -4.13 1.02
CA SER A 54 -27.95 -5.47 0.51
C SER A 54 -28.71 -6.30 1.54
N SER A 55 -29.55 -7.23 1.05
CA SER A 55 -30.11 -8.29 1.89
C SER A 55 -29.06 -9.38 2.11
N THR A 56 -29.04 -9.96 3.31
CA THR A 56 -28.12 -11.04 3.66
C THR A 56 -28.88 -12.22 4.25
N LEU A 57 -28.51 -13.43 3.85
CA LEU A 57 -28.96 -14.68 4.46
C LEU A 57 -27.73 -15.39 5.03
N ALA A 58 -27.80 -15.87 6.26
CA ALA A 58 -26.69 -16.50 6.94
C ALA A 58 -27.11 -17.78 7.65
N VAL A 59 -26.19 -18.73 7.73
CA VAL A 59 -26.30 -19.94 8.55
C VAL A 59 -25.10 -20.05 9.47
N THR A 60 -25.34 -20.29 10.75
CA THR A 60 -24.26 -20.42 11.74
C THR A 60 -23.76 -21.85 11.83
N ARG A 61 -22.48 -22.07 11.51
CA ARG A 61 -21.76 -23.34 11.73
C ARG A 61 -20.29 -23.06 12.00
N ARG A 62 -19.81 -23.47 13.18
CA ARG A 62 -18.43 -23.18 13.61
C ARG A 62 -17.40 -24.08 12.93
N GLY A 63 -16.19 -23.55 12.83
CA GLY A 63 -15.00 -24.32 12.46
C GLY A 63 -14.84 -24.54 10.96
N MET A 64 -15.49 -23.74 10.12
CA MET A 64 -15.36 -23.84 8.67
C MET A 64 -14.06 -23.19 8.17
N LEU A 65 -13.57 -23.64 7.00
CA LEU A 65 -12.43 -23.03 6.32
C LEU A 65 -12.85 -21.77 5.53
N PRO A 66 -12.17 -20.62 5.71
CA PRO A 66 -12.59 -19.39 5.05
C PRO A 66 -12.44 -19.43 3.54
N ALA A 67 -13.44 -18.94 2.83
CA ALA A 67 -13.42 -18.71 1.40
C ALA A 67 -14.47 -17.66 1.00
N VAL A 68 -14.26 -17.03 -0.14
CA VAL A 68 -15.25 -16.15 -0.77
C VAL A 68 -15.51 -16.65 -2.17
N LEU A 69 -16.78 -16.88 -2.47
CA LEU A 69 -17.26 -17.30 -3.79
C LEU A 69 -18.11 -16.17 -4.37
N MET A 70 -17.84 -15.80 -5.61
CA MET A 70 -18.58 -14.76 -6.33
C MET A 70 -18.87 -15.25 -7.75
N PRO A 71 -19.97 -14.81 -8.37
CA PRO A 71 -20.17 -14.98 -9.80
C PRO A 71 -18.97 -14.40 -10.56
N GLU A 72 -18.41 -15.19 -11.47
CA GLU A 72 -17.28 -14.76 -12.27
C GLU A 72 -17.70 -13.65 -13.25
N ASN A 73 -16.88 -12.61 -13.38
CA ASN A 73 -17.11 -11.52 -14.33
C ASN A 73 -16.12 -11.58 -15.50
N SER A 74 -16.40 -10.83 -16.57
CA SER A 74 -15.59 -10.83 -17.79
C SER A 74 -14.14 -10.37 -17.58
N LEU A 75 -13.91 -9.44 -16.64
CA LEU A 75 -12.58 -8.95 -16.29
C LEU A 75 -11.76 -10.01 -15.56
N ASP A 76 -12.39 -10.75 -14.65
CA ASP A 76 -11.76 -11.84 -13.91
C ASP A 76 -11.33 -12.97 -14.84
N ARG A 77 -12.20 -13.34 -15.80
CA ARG A 77 -11.85 -14.30 -16.87
C ARG A 77 -10.65 -13.85 -17.70
N LEU A 78 -10.58 -12.56 -18.05
CA LEU A 78 -9.44 -12.01 -18.76
C LEU A 78 -8.17 -12.09 -17.91
N ALA A 79 -8.27 -11.72 -16.63
CA ALA A 79 -7.15 -11.77 -15.68
C ALA A 79 -6.62 -13.21 -15.50
N LYS A 80 -7.49 -14.20 -15.38
CA LYS A 80 -7.11 -15.63 -15.36
C LYS A 80 -6.43 -16.05 -16.67
N ARG A 81 -7.00 -15.66 -17.82
CA ARG A 81 -6.49 -16.02 -19.15
C ARG A 81 -5.06 -15.51 -19.38
N ILE A 82 -4.73 -14.32 -18.90
CA ILE A 82 -3.37 -13.76 -19.02
C ILE A 82 -2.43 -14.21 -17.89
N GLY A 83 -2.88 -15.12 -17.01
CA GLY A 83 -2.10 -15.62 -15.87
C GLY A 83 -1.89 -14.59 -14.75
N TYR A 84 -2.66 -13.50 -14.73
CA TYR A 84 -2.57 -12.47 -13.70
C TYR A 84 -3.16 -12.94 -12.37
N THR A 85 -4.27 -13.66 -12.41
CA THR A 85 -4.90 -14.24 -11.23
C THR A 85 -4.67 -15.75 -11.22
N VAL A 86 -3.96 -16.24 -10.20
CA VAL A 86 -3.80 -17.68 -9.94
C VAL A 86 -4.80 -18.08 -8.86
N GLU A 87 -5.88 -18.74 -9.27
CA GLU A 87 -6.90 -19.31 -8.39
C GLU A 87 -6.82 -20.82 -8.35
N HIS A 88 -7.21 -21.40 -7.21
CA HIS A 88 -7.39 -22.84 -7.11
C HIS A 88 -8.57 -23.28 -7.98
N GLN A 89 -8.31 -24.09 -8.99
CA GLN A 89 -9.33 -24.66 -9.87
C GLN A 89 -9.97 -25.89 -9.23
N THR A 90 -11.25 -26.10 -9.48
CA THR A 90 -11.95 -27.32 -9.04
C THR A 90 -11.79 -28.46 -10.04
N GLY A 91 -11.38 -28.16 -11.28
CA GLY A 91 -11.23 -29.14 -12.37
C GLY A 91 -12.55 -29.42 -13.10
N ASP A 92 -13.64 -28.76 -12.69
CA ASP A 92 -14.94 -28.75 -13.36
C ASP A 92 -15.05 -27.45 -14.16
N ALA A 93 -14.82 -27.53 -15.47
CA ALA A 93 -14.72 -26.34 -16.33
C ALA A 93 -16.00 -25.49 -16.34
N ASP A 94 -17.17 -26.11 -16.23
CA ASP A 94 -18.45 -25.39 -16.21
C ASP A 94 -18.66 -24.65 -14.88
N PHE A 95 -18.22 -25.25 -13.78
CA PHE A 95 -18.22 -24.60 -12.47
C PHE A 95 -17.20 -23.46 -12.40
N ASP A 96 -15.96 -23.74 -12.82
CA ASP A 96 -14.84 -22.80 -12.77
C ASP A 96 -15.06 -21.59 -13.70
N ALA A 97 -15.80 -21.75 -14.80
CA ALA A 97 -16.18 -20.65 -15.69
C ALA A 97 -17.34 -19.78 -15.16
N ARG A 98 -17.99 -20.16 -14.06
CA ARG A 98 -19.11 -19.42 -13.47
C ARG A 98 -18.76 -18.77 -12.15
N ILE A 99 -17.67 -19.21 -11.51
CA ILE A 99 -17.33 -18.84 -10.14
C ILE A 99 -15.89 -18.33 -10.05
N HIS A 100 -15.74 -17.23 -9.32
CA HIS A 100 -14.48 -16.78 -8.76
C HIS A 100 -14.35 -17.31 -7.33
N LEU A 101 -13.31 -18.09 -7.05
CA LEU A 101 -13.03 -18.67 -5.74
C LEU A 101 -11.79 -18.02 -5.12
N ALA A 102 -12.00 -17.16 -4.13
CA ALA A 102 -10.93 -16.54 -3.35
C ALA A 102 -10.74 -17.28 -2.03
N CYS A 103 -9.66 -18.05 -1.91
CA CYS A 103 -9.28 -18.74 -0.67
C CYS A 103 -7.75 -18.82 -0.50
N ASP A 104 -7.30 -18.84 0.76
CA ASP A 104 -5.87 -18.99 1.12
C ASP A 104 -5.44 -20.47 1.29
N ASP A 105 -6.38 -21.42 1.20
CA ASP A 105 -6.12 -22.86 1.31
C ASP A 105 -6.62 -23.55 0.03
N ALA A 106 -5.96 -24.62 -0.38
CA ALA A 106 -6.41 -25.44 -1.51
C ALA A 106 -7.59 -26.34 -1.11
N GLU A 107 -7.76 -26.62 0.20
CA GLU A 107 -8.77 -27.53 0.73
C GLU A 107 -10.21 -27.18 0.30
N PRO A 108 -10.68 -25.91 0.34
CA PRO A 108 -11.98 -25.54 -0.22
C PRO A 108 -12.16 -25.94 -1.70
N ALA A 109 -11.15 -25.72 -2.54
CA ALA A 109 -11.20 -26.05 -3.96
C ALA A 109 -11.19 -27.57 -4.19
N LEU A 110 -10.36 -28.31 -3.44
CA LEU A 110 -10.34 -29.77 -3.47
C LEU A 110 -11.68 -30.35 -3.03
N ARG A 111 -12.26 -29.81 -1.94
CA ARG A 111 -13.57 -30.25 -1.46
C ARG A 111 -14.68 -29.99 -2.46
N LEU A 112 -14.63 -28.84 -3.15
CA LEU A 112 -15.52 -28.53 -4.26
C LEU A 112 -15.32 -29.52 -5.41
N ALA A 113 -14.09 -29.85 -5.79
CA ALA A 113 -13.79 -30.84 -6.84
C ALA A 113 -14.36 -32.24 -6.51
N GLU A 114 -14.19 -32.68 -5.27
CA GLU A 114 -14.61 -34.00 -4.80
C GLU A 114 -16.11 -34.14 -4.54
N THR A 115 -16.83 -33.03 -4.35
CA THR A 115 -18.23 -33.05 -3.87
C THR A 115 -19.18 -32.39 -4.87
N PRO A 116 -19.71 -33.12 -5.88
CA PRO A 116 -20.64 -32.57 -6.87
C PRO A 116 -21.91 -31.98 -6.25
N ALA A 117 -22.39 -32.53 -5.12
CA ALA A 117 -23.53 -31.98 -4.38
C ALA A 117 -23.25 -30.57 -3.84
N LEU A 118 -22.03 -30.31 -3.36
CA LEU A 118 -21.63 -28.98 -2.88
C LEU A 118 -21.57 -27.99 -4.05
N ARG A 119 -21.00 -28.40 -5.19
CA ARG A 119 -20.96 -27.55 -6.40
C ARG A 119 -22.37 -27.17 -6.86
N ARG A 120 -23.29 -28.14 -6.91
CA ARG A 120 -24.70 -27.89 -7.25
C ARG A 120 -25.36 -26.91 -6.28
N ALA A 121 -25.15 -27.06 -4.98
CA ALA A 121 -25.70 -26.15 -3.98
C ALA A 121 -25.15 -24.72 -4.15
N VAL A 122 -23.84 -24.56 -4.41
CA VAL A 122 -23.24 -23.25 -4.69
C VAL A 122 -23.81 -22.64 -5.98
N LEU A 123 -23.87 -23.38 -7.09
CA LEU A 123 -24.43 -22.88 -8.34
C LEU A 123 -25.89 -22.48 -8.20
N HIS A 124 -26.67 -23.28 -7.46
CA HIS A 124 -28.06 -22.99 -7.17
C HIS A 124 -28.22 -21.65 -6.44
N LEU A 125 -27.41 -21.40 -5.39
CA LEU A 125 -27.40 -20.10 -4.70
C LEU A 125 -27.10 -18.94 -5.66
N LEU A 126 -26.12 -19.10 -6.56
CA LEU A 126 -25.76 -18.06 -7.52
C LEU A 126 -26.87 -17.83 -8.56
N ASP A 127 -27.54 -18.89 -9.00
CA ASP A 127 -28.68 -18.83 -9.91
C ASP A 127 -29.91 -18.17 -9.25
N SER A 128 -30.07 -18.31 -7.94
CA SER A 128 -31.05 -17.57 -7.13
C SER A 128 -30.68 -16.10 -6.88
N GLY A 129 -29.65 -15.57 -7.55
CA GLY A 129 -29.30 -14.15 -7.48
C GLY A 129 -28.35 -13.77 -6.34
N VAL A 130 -27.62 -14.72 -5.76
CA VAL A 130 -26.53 -14.41 -4.81
C VAL A 130 -25.40 -13.65 -5.53
N LYS A 131 -25.02 -12.52 -4.95
CA LYS A 131 -23.89 -11.68 -5.40
C LYS A 131 -22.57 -12.18 -4.86
N ARG A 132 -22.55 -12.64 -3.61
CA ARG A 132 -21.35 -13.09 -2.91
C ARG A 132 -21.73 -14.10 -1.84
N LEU A 133 -20.99 -15.18 -1.75
CA LEU A 133 -21.06 -16.17 -0.68
C LEU A 133 -19.73 -16.12 0.08
N THR A 134 -19.81 -15.81 1.36
CA THR A 134 -18.68 -15.76 2.29
C THR A 134 -18.79 -16.93 3.25
N VAL A 135 -17.76 -17.75 3.30
CA VAL A 135 -17.57 -18.74 4.37
C VAL A 135 -16.49 -18.21 5.29
N ASP A 136 -16.77 -18.12 6.58
CA ASP A 136 -15.81 -17.75 7.60
C ASP A 136 -15.74 -18.84 8.68
N HIS A 137 -15.22 -18.53 9.87
CA HIS A 137 -15.12 -19.52 10.94
C HIS A 137 -16.43 -19.72 11.72
N GLU A 138 -17.41 -18.84 11.54
CA GLU A 138 -18.68 -18.82 12.25
C GLU A 138 -19.84 -19.37 11.41
N GLY A 139 -19.71 -19.35 10.08
CA GLY A 139 -20.68 -19.98 9.20
C GLY A 139 -20.57 -19.57 7.73
N VAL A 140 -21.73 -19.58 7.07
CA VAL A 140 -21.89 -19.18 5.67
C VAL A 140 -22.84 -18.00 5.60
N THR A 141 -22.42 -16.92 4.95
CA THR A 141 -23.24 -15.73 4.70
C THR A 141 -23.32 -15.48 3.20
N VAL A 142 -24.53 -15.29 2.68
CA VAL A 142 -24.75 -14.84 1.30
C VAL A 142 -25.28 -13.42 1.26
N GLU A 143 -24.74 -12.63 0.33
CA GLU A 143 -25.20 -11.29 -0.04
C GLU A 143 -26.00 -11.39 -1.34
N LEU A 144 -27.21 -10.84 -1.38
CA LEU A 144 -28.09 -10.91 -2.54
C LEU A 144 -27.84 -9.75 -3.51
N ARG A 145 -27.96 -10.00 -4.83
CA ARG A 145 -27.88 -8.96 -5.88
C ARG A 145 -29.09 -8.04 -5.83
N GLU A 146 -30.26 -8.64 -5.73
CA GLU A 146 -31.53 -7.96 -5.69
C GLU A 146 -32.17 -8.13 -4.32
N ARG A 147 -33.12 -7.24 -4.02
CA ARG A 147 -33.87 -7.30 -2.78
C ARG A 147 -34.84 -8.48 -2.86
N LEU A 148 -34.52 -9.56 -2.17
CA LEU A 148 -35.52 -10.56 -1.81
C LEU A 148 -36.59 -9.85 -0.97
N ARG A 149 -37.84 -9.88 -1.42
CA ARG A 149 -38.97 -9.28 -0.71
C ARG A 149 -39.80 -10.41 -0.11
N PRO A 150 -39.42 -10.98 1.04
CA PRO A 150 -40.08 -12.16 1.63
C PRO A 150 -41.60 -11.99 1.86
N ASP A 151 -42.12 -10.76 1.82
CA ASP A 151 -43.55 -10.46 1.92
C ASP A 151 -44.31 -10.60 0.57
N GLY A 152 -43.62 -10.95 -0.52
CA GLY A 152 -44.21 -11.23 -1.83
C GLY A 152 -44.74 -12.67 -1.93
N PRO A 153 -45.71 -12.94 -2.83
CA PRO A 153 -46.37 -14.24 -2.93
C PRO A 153 -45.42 -15.41 -3.19
N ASP A 154 -44.30 -15.18 -3.88
CA ASP A 154 -43.31 -16.22 -4.20
C ASP A 154 -42.07 -16.18 -3.28
N ALA A 155 -41.95 -15.17 -2.44
CA ALA A 155 -40.68 -14.89 -1.80
C ALA A 155 -40.41 -15.74 -0.55
N GLU A 156 -41.46 -16.29 0.06
CA GLU A 156 -41.32 -17.36 1.05
C GLU A 156 -40.68 -18.59 0.39
N HIS A 157 -41.19 -19.00 -0.77
CA HIS A 157 -40.65 -20.13 -1.53
C HIS A 157 -39.18 -19.91 -1.90
N ASP A 158 -38.85 -18.73 -2.43
CA ASP A 158 -37.46 -18.37 -2.74
C ASP A 158 -36.57 -18.40 -1.50
N LEU A 159 -37.05 -17.87 -0.36
CA LEU A 159 -36.32 -17.92 0.90
C LEU A 159 -36.06 -19.36 1.33
N TRP A 160 -37.05 -20.25 1.26
CA TRP A 160 -36.89 -21.67 1.57
C TRP A 160 -35.86 -22.36 0.68
N THR A 161 -36.02 -22.22 -0.63
CA THR A 161 -35.13 -22.84 -1.62
C THR A 161 -33.69 -22.36 -1.45
N MET A 162 -33.48 -21.06 -1.21
CA MET A 162 -32.15 -20.52 -0.90
C MET A 162 -31.60 -21.03 0.43
N SER A 163 -32.45 -21.19 1.44
CA SER A 163 -32.04 -21.68 2.77
C SER A 163 -31.58 -23.13 2.71
N GLU A 164 -32.28 -23.98 1.97
CA GLU A 164 -31.89 -25.37 1.78
C GLU A 164 -30.53 -25.48 1.10
N ALA A 165 -30.30 -24.68 0.04
CA ALA A 165 -29.01 -24.65 -0.63
C ALA A 165 -27.90 -24.09 0.27
N LEU A 166 -28.20 -23.07 1.08
CA LEU A 166 -27.25 -22.51 2.05
C LEU A 166 -26.88 -23.53 3.15
N CYS A 167 -27.87 -24.22 3.70
CA CYS A 167 -27.68 -25.33 4.64
C CYS A 167 -26.88 -26.45 4.00
N ALA A 168 -27.13 -26.81 2.74
CA ALA A 168 -26.35 -27.81 2.02
C ALA A 168 -24.88 -27.39 1.83
N VAL A 169 -24.62 -26.11 1.50
CA VAL A 169 -23.25 -25.58 1.46
C VAL A 169 -22.59 -25.72 2.83
N ALA A 170 -23.26 -25.26 3.89
CA ALA A 170 -22.71 -25.34 5.23
C ALA A 170 -22.50 -26.79 5.70
N ALA A 171 -23.39 -27.70 5.33
CA ALA A 171 -23.33 -29.13 5.63
C ALA A 171 -22.07 -29.80 5.04
N LEU A 172 -21.73 -29.45 3.79
CA LEU A 172 -20.73 -30.15 2.98
C LEU A 172 -19.35 -29.47 2.95
N TRP A 173 -19.25 -28.21 3.40
CA TRP A 173 -18.02 -27.44 3.42
C TRP A 173 -16.93 -28.06 4.32
N PRO A 174 -15.64 -27.93 3.99
CA PRO A 174 -14.59 -28.50 4.82
C PRO A 174 -14.42 -27.74 6.14
N GLU A 175 -14.28 -28.50 7.22
CA GLU A 175 -13.97 -27.99 8.56
C GLU A 175 -12.46 -27.84 8.76
N ASN A 176 -12.04 -26.79 9.47
CA ASN A 176 -10.68 -26.54 9.89
C ASN A 176 -10.30 -27.46 11.08
N ARG A 177 -10.16 -28.77 10.82
CA ARG A 177 -9.96 -29.75 11.90
C ARG A 177 -8.58 -29.74 12.56
N ALA A 178 -7.54 -29.10 12.01
CA ALA A 178 -6.19 -29.19 12.62
C ALA A 178 -5.11 -28.19 12.15
N LYS A 179 -5.39 -27.21 11.26
CA LYS A 179 -4.32 -26.42 10.62
C LYS A 179 -4.03 -25.04 11.25
N SER A 180 -4.70 -24.65 12.34
CA SER A 180 -4.60 -23.30 12.92
C SER A 180 -3.24 -22.94 13.54
N ARG A 181 -2.39 -23.91 13.90
CA ARG A 181 -1.09 -23.61 14.55
C ARG A 181 0.05 -23.26 13.58
N ARG A 182 0.03 -23.74 12.33
CA ARG A 182 1.15 -23.55 11.38
C ARG A 182 1.12 -22.23 10.60
N ARG A 183 -0.05 -21.60 10.43
CA ARG A 183 -0.19 -20.37 9.63
C ARG A 183 0.15 -19.09 10.41
N TRP A 184 -0.14 -19.05 11.71
CA TRP A 184 0.21 -17.91 12.57
C TRP A 184 1.74 -17.74 12.67
N PHE A 185 2.46 -18.86 12.84
CA PHE A 185 3.93 -18.88 12.89
C PHE A 185 4.56 -18.20 11.68
N ARG A 186 4.05 -18.43 10.46
CA ARG A 186 4.61 -17.81 9.23
C ARG A 186 4.42 -16.30 9.13
N ARG A 187 3.37 -15.72 9.72
CA ARG A 187 3.17 -14.26 9.69
C ARG A 187 4.09 -13.55 10.68
N GLU A 188 4.26 -14.11 11.87
CA GLU A 188 5.18 -13.57 12.88
C GLU A 188 6.64 -13.74 12.47
N THR A 189 7.02 -14.88 11.88
CA THR A 189 8.39 -15.04 11.37
C THR A 189 8.69 -14.04 10.26
N ALA A 190 7.74 -13.78 9.35
CA ALA A 190 7.92 -12.78 8.30
C ALA A 190 8.06 -11.36 8.89
N ALA A 191 7.23 -11.00 9.88
CA ALA A 191 7.34 -9.72 10.57
C ALA A 191 8.66 -9.56 11.35
N LEU A 192 9.13 -10.62 12.01
CA LEU A 192 10.41 -10.64 12.72
C LEU A 192 11.61 -10.54 11.76
N ILE A 193 11.56 -11.21 10.60
CA ILE A 193 12.59 -11.07 9.56
C ILE A 193 12.62 -9.62 9.05
N TRP A 194 11.47 -9.01 8.80
CA TRP A 194 11.39 -7.59 8.41
C TRP A 194 11.92 -6.65 9.49
N GLY A 195 11.55 -6.86 10.75
CA GLY A 195 12.07 -6.10 11.88
C GLY A 195 13.59 -6.22 12.00
N ALA A 196 14.13 -7.44 11.86
CA ALA A 196 15.57 -7.69 11.89
C ALA A 196 16.31 -7.02 10.72
N MET A 197 15.75 -7.03 9.50
CA MET A 197 16.34 -6.34 8.35
C MET A 197 16.34 -4.82 8.52
N LEU A 198 15.28 -4.24 9.08
CA LEU A 198 15.23 -2.80 9.39
C LEU A 198 16.24 -2.41 10.49
N VAL A 199 16.38 -3.22 11.53
CA VAL A 199 17.37 -3.00 12.59
C VAL A 199 18.81 -3.15 12.07
N ALA A 200 19.06 -4.12 11.18
CA ALA A 200 20.37 -4.32 10.55
C ALA A 200 20.75 -3.20 9.57
N ALA A 201 19.76 -2.55 8.94
CA ALA A 201 19.96 -1.41 8.05
C ALA A 201 20.38 -0.13 8.78
N ALA A 202 19.85 0.10 10.00
CA ALA A 202 20.12 1.31 10.78
C ALA A 202 21.62 1.60 11.05
N PRO A 203 22.46 0.63 11.47
CA PRO A 203 23.89 0.86 11.66
C PRO A 203 24.64 1.08 10.36
N ILE A 204 24.20 0.50 9.23
CA ILE A 204 24.82 0.74 7.90
C ILE A 204 24.62 2.20 7.47
N THR A 205 23.48 2.80 7.81
CA THR A 205 23.22 4.24 7.57
C THR A 205 23.84 5.16 8.62
N ALA A 206 24.16 4.64 9.80
CA ALA A 206 24.73 5.41 10.91
C ALA A 206 26.27 5.35 10.98
N PHE A 207 26.90 4.38 10.31
CA PHE A 207 28.35 4.35 10.04
C PHE A 207 28.69 5.31 8.89
N ASP A 208 28.33 6.59 9.03
CA ASP A 208 28.87 7.70 8.24
C ASP A 208 30.04 8.26 9.07
N ASP A 209 31.11 7.46 9.20
CA ASP A 209 32.31 7.87 9.93
C ASP A 209 33.17 8.68 8.95
N GLU A 210 33.25 10.00 9.20
CA GLU A 210 34.01 11.00 8.44
C GLU A 210 35.47 10.59 8.16
N THR A 211 36.00 9.64 8.91
CA THR A 211 37.37 9.12 8.79
C THR A 211 37.62 8.22 7.57
N PHE A 212 36.59 7.68 6.91
CA PHE A 212 36.76 6.87 5.69
C PHE A 212 36.61 7.65 4.37
N ALA A 213 36.11 8.90 4.44
CA ALA A 213 35.80 9.72 3.27
C ALA A 213 37.03 10.21 2.48
N GLU A 214 38.22 10.20 3.08
CA GLU A 214 39.41 10.78 2.45
C GLU A 214 40.20 9.81 1.55
N ARG A 215 39.95 8.48 1.56
CA ARG A 215 40.92 7.53 0.96
C ARG A 215 40.53 6.74 -0.28
N GLN A 216 39.28 6.64 -0.75
CA GLN A 216 39.01 5.87 -1.99
C GLN A 216 37.79 6.36 -2.79
N ILE A 217 38.00 7.31 -3.70
CA ILE A 217 36.95 8.00 -4.48
C ILE A 217 36.30 7.12 -5.56
N GLU A 218 36.98 6.07 -6.06
CA GLU A 218 36.47 5.23 -7.15
C GLU A 218 35.58 4.07 -6.66
N THR A 219 35.76 3.63 -5.42
CA THR A 219 35.02 2.51 -4.83
C THR A 219 33.59 2.90 -4.46
N TYR A 220 33.34 4.15 -4.07
CA TYR A 220 32.06 4.55 -3.51
C TYR A 220 30.90 4.67 -4.51
N VAL A 221 31.14 5.11 -5.76
CA VAL A 221 30.05 5.13 -6.76
C VAL A 221 29.58 3.71 -7.05
N GLN A 222 30.51 2.75 -7.09
CA GLN A 222 30.16 1.33 -7.21
C GLN A 222 29.45 0.82 -5.95
N THR A 223 29.86 1.29 -4.76
CA THR A 223 29.29 0.87 -3.47
C THR A 223 27.87 1.42 -3.26
N ASP A 224 27.56 2.62 -3.73
CA ASP A 224 26.22 3.23 -3.64
C ASP A 224 25.24 2.59 -4.64
N TRP A 225 25.67 2.35 -5.88
CA TRP A 225 24.85 1.60 -6.85
C TRP A 225 24.68 0.14 -6.42
N LEU A 226 25.72 -0.51 -5.85
CA LEU A 226 25.56 -1.82 -5.22
C LEU A 226 24.62 -1.75 -4.02
N GLY A 227 24.73 -0.72 -3.18
CA GLY A 227 23.91 -0.54 -2.00
C GLY A 227 22.43 -0.40 -2.36
N LEU A 228 22.13 0.42 -3.37
CA LEU A 228 20.78 0.57 -3.92
C LEU A 228 20.29 -0.73 -4.57
N ALA A 229 21.13 -1.41 -5.35
CA ALA A 229 20.80 -2.68 -5.98
C ALA A 229 20.56 -3.80 -4.96
N VAL A 230 21.37 -3.86 -3.89
CA VAL A 230 21.24 -4.80 -2.78
C VAL A 230 19.98 -4.48 -1.97
N TRP A 231 19.66 -3.20 -1.72
CA TRP A 231 18.42 -2.80 -1.07
C TRP A 231 17.18 -3.17 -1.90
N LEU A 232 17.20 -2.86 -3.21
CA LEU A 232 16.14 -3.25 -4.13
C LEU A 232 16.02 -4.77 -4.19
N ALA A 233 17.12 -5.51 -4.26
CA ALA A 233 17.10 -6.97 -4.26
C ALA A 233 16.57 -7.55 -2.93
N LEU A 234 17.02 -7.04 -1.78
CA LEU A 234 16.56 -7.46 -0.46
C LEU A 234 15.10 -7.11 -0.21
N ALA A 235 14.60 -5.99 -0.76
CA ALA A 235 13.20 -5.64 -0.71
C ALA A 235 12.37 -6.50 -1.69
N LEU A 236 12.81 -6.64 -2.94
CA LEU A 236 12.02 -7.27 -4.01
C LEU A 236 12.05 -8.79 -3.99
N ILE A 237 13.15 -9.45 -3.58
CA ILE A 237 13.28 -10.92 -3.64
C ILE A 237 12.31 -11.63 -2.68
N PRO A 238 12.20 -11.27 -1.39
CA PRO A 238 11.24 -11.90 -0.48
C PRO A 238 9.80 -11.60 -0.89
N LEU A 239 9.55 -10.44 -1.49
CA LEU A 239 8.25 -10.00 -1.97
C LEU A 239 7.84 -10.67 -3.28
N ALA A 240 8.77 -10.92 -4.19
CA ALA A 240 8.55 -11.80 -5.35
C ALA A 240 8.26 -13.22 -4.86
N ALA A 241 9.09 -13.77 -3.97
CA ALA A 241 8.93 -15.11 -3.43
C ALA A 241 7.60 -15.30 -2.65
N ALA A 242 7.12 -14.26 -1.96
CA ALA A 242 5.84 -14.28 -1.24
C ALA A 242 4.64 -13.93 -2.13
N GLY A 243 4.81 -13.00 -3.07
CA GLY A 243 3.79 -12.47 -3.97
C GLY A 243 3.41 -13.44 -5.09
N PHE A 244 4.37 -14.21 -5.62
CA PHE A 244 4.08 -15.26 -6.61
C PHE A 244 3.22 -16.41 -6.05
N ARG A 245 3.04 -16.48 -4.72
CA ARG A 245 2.27 -17.55 -4.06
C ARG A 245 0.89 -17.13 -3.57
N ARG A 246 0.48 -15.87 -3.71
CA ARG A 246 -0.83 -15.39 -3.23
C ARG A 246 -1.53 -14.54 -4.28
N ALA A 247 -2.84 -14.75 -4.43
CA ALA A 247 -3.70 -14.03 -5.37
C ALA A 247 -3.69 -12.49 -5.17
N SER A 248 -3.29 -11.97 -4.01
CA SER A 248 -3.17 -10.53 -3.74
C SER A 248 -1.74 -9.96 -3.82
N GLY A 249 -0.74 -10.77 -4.18
CA GLY A 249 0.67 -10.36 -4.20
C GLY A 249 0.98 -9.21 -5.16
N HIS A 250 0.24 -9.11 -6.26
CA HIS A 250 0.41 -8.06 -7.25
C HIS A 250 0.07 -6.66 -6.72
N ARG A 251 -0.93 -6.50 -5.83
CA ARG A 251 -1.29 -5.17 -5.27
C ARG A 251 -0.19 -4.64 -4.37
N ALA A 252 0.45 -5.53 -3.59
CA ALA A 252 1.60 -5.18 -2.78
C ALA A 252 2.79 -4.79 -3.66
N LEU A 253 3.06 -5.53 -4.74
CA LEU A 253 4.12 -5.20 -5.69
C LEU A 253 3.89 -3.84 -6.38
N VAL A 254 2.67 -3.53 -6.81
CA VAL A 254 2.33 -2.23 -7.44
C VAL A 254 2.46 -1.08 -6.44
N ALA A 255 1.94 -1.22 -5.22
CA ALA A 255 2.08 -0.19 -4.19
C ALA A 255 3.54 0.08 -3.84
N LEU A 256 4.37 -0.98 -3.77
CA LEU A 256 5.80 -0.85 -3.49
C LEU A 256 6.58 -0.28 -4.67
N ALA A 257 6.25 -0.65 -5.91
CA ALA A 257 6.84 -0.03 -7.10
C ALA A 257 6.52 1.48 -7.14
N ALA A 258 5.29 1.87 -6.79
CA ALA A 258 4.91 3.27 -6.65
C ALA A 258 5.70 3.97 -5.53
N CYS A 259 5.87 3.35 -4.37
CA CYS A 259 6.71 3.88 -3.29
C CYS A 259 8.18 4.03 -3.72
N ALA A 260 8.75 3.03 -4.40
CA ALA A 260 10.12 3.08 -4.89
C ALA A 260 10.31 4.21 -5.92
N LEU A 261 9.36 4.37 -6.85
CA LEU A 261 9.35 5.47 -7.81
C LEU A 261 9.17 6.83 -7.14
N ALA A 262 8.39 6.92 -6.06
CA ALA A 262 8.20 8.16 -5.30
C ALA A 262 9.44 8.56 -4.49
N VAL A 263 10.27 7.61 -4.07
CA VAL A 263 11.50 7.85 -3.29
C VAL A 263 12.72 8.10 -4.20
N ALA A 264 12.70 7.63 -5.46
CA ALA A 264 13.78 7.83 -6.42
C ALA A 264 14.21 9.30 -6.68
N PRO A 265 13.32 10.33 -6.69
CA PRO A 265 13.73 11.72 -6.84
C PRO A 265 14.51 12.25 -5.62
N PHE A 266 14.18 11.77 -4.42
CA PHE A 266 14.88 12.15 -3.19
C PHE A 266 16.30 11.60 -3.17
N SER A 267 16.53 10.40 -3.73
CA SER A 267 17.88 9.88 -3.89
C SER A 267 18.68 10.68 -4.93
N GLN A 268 18.06 11.16 -6.02
CA GLN A 268 18.75 12.02 -7.00
C GLN A 268 19.25 13.33 -6.39
N SER A 269 18.44 14.03 -5.60
CA SER A 269 18.86 15.29 -4.97
C SER A 269 19.97 15.12 -3.92
N LEU A 270 19.92 14.03 -3.14
CA LEU A 270 20.98 13.66 -2.20
C LEU A 270 22.27 13.23 -2.92
N LEU A 271 22.15 12.42 -3.97
CA LEU A 271 23.28 12.00 -4.80
C LEU A 271 23.91 13.19 -5.52
N GLN A 272 23.10 14.14 -6.01
CA GLN A 272 23.60 15.34 -6.68
C GLN A 272 24.32 16.28 -5.70
N ARG A 273 23.79 16.46 -4.48
CA ARG A 273 24.49 17.22 -3.42
C ARG A 273 25.80 16.55 -3.01
N ARG A 274 25.80 15.22 -2.79
CA ARG A 274 27.01 14.47 -2.44
C ARG A 274 28.02 14.46 -3.58
N ALA A 275 27.58 14.27 -4.83
CA ALA A 275 28.41 14.37 -6.03
C ALA A 275 29.06 15.75 -6.17
N ASN A 276 28.30 16.84 -5.99
CA ASN A 276 28.85 18.20 -6.06
C ASN A 276 29.90 18.45 -4.97
N THR A 277 29.67 17.96 -3.75
CA THR A 277 30.67 18.02 -2.68
C THR A 277 31.91 17.20 -3.01
N TRP A 278 31.74 15.99 -3.57
CA TRP A 278 32.84 15.06 -3.90
C TRP A 278 33.67 15.46 -5.10
N PHE A 279 33.07 16.13 -6.08
CA PHE A 279 33.77 16.52 -7.30
C PHE A 279 34.45 17.89 -7.19
N THR A 280 34.39 18.55 -6.03
CA THR A 280 35.15 19.77 -5.77
C THR A 280 36.64 19.43 -5.64
N ARG A 281 37.41 19.64 -6.71
CA ARG A 281 38.86 19.32 -6.75
C ARG A 281 39.72 20.36 -6.01
N ALA A 282 39.25 21.61 -5.98
CA ALA A 282 39.91 22.71 -5.31
C ALA A 282 38.89 23.78 -4.94
N GLN A 283 39.14 24.46 -3.84
CA GLN A 283 38.47 25.72 -3.46
C GLN A 283 39.53 26.81 -3.52
N THR A 284 39.22 27.88 -4.23
CA THR A 284 40.09 29.05 -4.32
C THR A 284 39.26 30.27 -3.99
N ASP A 285 39.78 31.09 -3.10
CA ASP A 285 39.23 32.41 -2.87
C ASP A 285 39.54 33.27 -4.09
N VAL A 286 38.50 33.86 -4.68
CA VAL A 286 38.61 34.78 -5.80
C VAL A 286 38.07 36.16 -5.38
N PRO A 287 38.62 37.25 -5.94
CA PRO A 287 38.09 38.59 -5.69
C PRO A 287 36.58 38.64 -5.97
N ALA A 288 35.85 39.30 -5.10
CA ALA A 288 34.43 39.53 -5.25
C ALA A 288 34.09 41.00 -5.03
N GLU A 289 33.16 41.52 -5.82
CA GLU A 289 32.77 42.93 -5.78
C GLU A 289 31.29 43.07 -5.45
N LEU A 290 30.98 43.90 -4.47
CA LEU A 290 29.60 44.27 -4.16
C LEU A 290 29.08 45.23 -5.24
N THR A 291 28.11 44.79 -6.02
CA THR A 291 27.57 45.59 -7.15
C THR A 291 26.25 46.27 -6.86
N ASP A 292 25.41 45.66 -6.02
CA ASP A 292 24.14 46.24 -5.60
C ASP A 292 23.88 45.91 -4.14
N LEU A 293 23.22 46.83 -3.44
CA LEU A 293 22.79 46.66 -2.05
C LEU A 293 21.35 47.13 -1.92
N ARG A 294 20.46 46.18 -1.65
CA ARG A 294 19.05 46.43 -1.41
C ARG A 294 18.76 46.38 0.09
N VAL A 295 18.25 47.49 0.59
CA VAL A 295 17.69 47.56 1.95
C VAL A 295 16.21 47.21 1.87
N ILE A 296 15.82 46.17 2.60
CA ILE A 296 14.43 45.74 2.73
C ILE A 296 13.99 46.12 4.14
N ASP A 297 13.19 47.18 4.23
CA ASP A 297 12.57 47.61 5.49
C ASP A 297 11.46 46.61 5.87
N SER A 298 11.78 45.70 6.78
CA SER A 298 10.79 44.85 7.44
C SER A 298 10.27 45.57 8.68
N THR A 299 8.95 45.72 8.80
CA THR A 299 8.31 46.44 9.92
C THR A 299 8.56 45.80 11.28
N ASP A 300 8.92 44.50 11.31
CA ASP A 300 8.88 43.71 12.54
C ASP A 300 10.27 43.24 13.02
N ASN A 301 11.28 43.16 12.14
CA ASN A 301 12.59 42.57 12.45
C ASN A 301 13.79 43.50 12.17
N GLY A 302 13.54 44.80 11.97
CA GLY A 302 14.56 45.76 11.55
C GLY A 302 14.92 45.61 10.06
N PRO A 303 15.87 46.42 9.56
CA PRO A 303 16.26 46.37 8.16
C PRO A 303 16.99 45.06 7.84
N SER A 304 16.54 44.35 6.81
CA SER A 304 17.27 43.23 6.21
C SER A 304 17.98 43.70 4.94
N TYR A 305 19.19 43.18 4.72
CA TYR A 305 20.05 43.62 3.62
C TYR A 305 20.28 42.46 2.66
N GLU A 306 19.99 42.67 1.39
CA GLU A 306 20.35 41.76 0.30
C GLU A 306 21.39 42.43 -0.59
N ALA A 307 22.45 41.72 -0.91
CA ALA A 307 23.55 42.21 -1.71
C ALA A 307 23.72 41.35 -2.96
N THR A 308 23.90 41.97 -4.12
CA THR A 308 24.35 41.26 -5.32
C THR A 308 25.86 41.40 -5.42
N ILE A 309 26.56 40.27 -5.25
CA ILE A 309 28.02 40.18 -5.25
C ILE A 309 28.50 39.48 -6.52
N MET A 310 29.34 40.15 -7.29
CA MET A 310 29.98 39.59 -8.48
C MET A 310 31.20 38.75 -8.08
N VAL A 311 31.16 37.45 -8.36
CA VAL A 311 32.25 36.50 -8.10
C VAL A 311 32.68 35.87 -9.41
N ALA A 312 33.90 36.16 -9.89
CA ALA A 312 34.44 35.63 -11.16
C ALA A 312 33.42 35.68 -12.31
N ASP A 313 32.90 36.88 -12.59
CA ASP A 313 31.92 37.20 -13.64
C ASP A 313 30.48 36.67 -13.41
N ARG A 314 30.14 36.22 -12.20
CA ARG A 314 28.78 35.77 -11.86
C ARG A 314 28.16 36.57 -10.73
N ALA A 315 26.99 37.16 -11.00
CA ALA A 315 26.15 37.79 -10.00
C ALA A 315 25.57 36.73 -9.06
N THR A 316 25.81 36.89 -7.76
CA THR A 316 25.27 36.01 -6.72
C THR A 316 24.56 36.87 -5.69
N ASP A 317 23.25 36.64 -5.52
CA ASP A 317 22.48 37.31 -4.46
C ASP A 317 22.79 36.67 -3.11
N TRP A 318 23.06 37.51 -2.12
CA TRP A 318 23.51 37.10 -0.81
C TRP A 318 22.80 37.89 0.29
N ALA A 319 22.18 37.17 1.23
CA ALA A 319 21.59 37.78 2.41
C ALA A 319 22.70 38.15 3.40
N LEU A 320 22.79 39.43 3.74
CA LEU A 320 23.77 39.93 4.70
C LEU A 320 23.15 39.95 6.10
N THR A 321 23.98 39.68 7.11
CA THR A 321 23.59 39.98 8.49
C THR A 321 23.41 41.50 8.66
N PRO A 322 22.65 41.97 9.66
CA PRO A 322 22.45 43.40 9.87
C PRO A 322 23.75 44.21 10.02
N HIS A 323 24.78 43.61 10.65
CA HIS A 323 26.09 44.24 10.78
C HIS A 323 26.84 44.35 9.44
N GLU A 324 26.83 43.28 8.65
CA GLU A 324 27.43 43.29 7.30
C GLU A 324 26.70 44.26 6.37
N GLY A 325 25.37 44.34 6.48
CA GLY A 325 24.55 45.30 5.74
C GLY A 325 24.88 46.76 6.06
N GLN A 326 25.11 47.07 7.34
CA GLN A 326 25.60 48.39 7.75
C GLN A 326 27.00 48.67 7.21
N LEU A 327 27.92 47.72 7.32
CA LEU A 327 29.26 47.84 6.73
C LEU A 327 29.20 48.05 5.21
N ALA A 328 28.29 47.36 4.51
CA ALA A 328 28.08 47.52 3.08
C ALA A 328 27.54 48.91 2.74
N ALA A 329 26.54 49.40 3.49
CA ALA A 329 25.97 50.74 3.31
C ALA A 329 27.00 51.86 3.57
N GLU A 330 27.97 51.62 4.47
CA GLU A 330 29.10 52.52 4.73
C GLU A 330 30.23 52.42 3.69
N GLY A 331 30.16 51.50 2.72
CA GLY A 331 31.25 51.23 1.77
C GLY A 331 32.48 50.59 2.42
N ARG A 332 32.29 49.86 3.53
CA ARG A 332 33.33 49.25 4.36
C ARG A 332 33.27 47.73 4.39
N LEU A 333 32.44 47.10 3.57
CA LEU A 333 32.36 45.64 3.45
C LEU A 333 33.27 45.16 2.32
N CYS A 334 34.21 44.28 2.65
CA CYS A 334 35.05 43.56 1.71
C CYS A 334 34.47 42.15 1.53
N ALA A 335 34.58 41.61 0.31
CA ALA A 335 34.10 40.28 -0.01
C ALA A 335 35.12 39.48 -0.84
N ALA A 336 35.18 38.18 -0.60
CA ALA A 336 35.81 37.21 -1.49
C ALA A 336 34.84 36.06 -1.76
N GLY A 337 34.78 35.62 -3.01
CA GLY A 337 33.98 34.46 -3.37
C GLY A 337 34.80 33.18 -3.20
N VAL A 338 34.22 32.18 -2.56
CA VAL A 338 34.81 30.84 -2.50
C VAL A 338 34.36 30.09 -3.75
N VAL A 339 35.22 29.98 -4.76
CA VAL A 339 34.90 29.26 -5.98
C VAL A 339 35.40 27.82 -5.88
N ALA A 340 34.47 26.89 -6.05
CA ALA A 340 34.76 25.47 -6.17
C ALA A 340 34.93 25.10 -7.64
N THR A 341 35.99 24.36 -7.97
CA THR A 341 36.18 23.79 -9.31
C THR A 341 35.75 22.32 -9.30
N GLY A 342 34.67 22.03 -10.03
CA GLY A 342 34.06 20.71 -10.16
C GLY A 342 34.70 19.81 -11.24
N LEU A 343 34.04 18.68 -11.52
CA LEU A 343 34.33 17.85 -12.70
C LEU A 343 34.17 18.67 -13.99
N ARG A 344 35.11 18.51 -14.93
CA ARG A 344 35.19 19.25 -16.22
C ARG A 344 35.46 20.74 -16.08
N ASP A 345 36.18 21.14 -15.04
CA ASP A 345 36.60 22.53 -14.78
C ASP A 345 35.42 23.52 -14.66
N LEU A 346 34.23 23.00 -14.36
CA LEU A 346 33.06 23.82 -14.08
C LEU A 346 33.28 24.54 -12.73
N ARG A 347 33.40 25.85 -12.79
CA ARG A 347 33.48 26.72 -11.62
C ARG A 347 32.08 27.04 -11.12
N TYR A 348 31.85 26.96 -9.81
CA TYR A 348 30.64 27.48 -9.17
C TYR A 348 30.99 28.18 -7.86
N VAL A 349 30.20 29.20 -7.53
CA VAL A 349 30.34 29.97 -6.29
C VAL A 349 29.77 29.11 -5.17
N LYS A 350 30.62 28.66 -4.25
CA LYS A 350 30.23 27.85 -3.09
C LYS A 350 29.70 28.72 -1.96
N GLY A 351 30.21 29.94 -1.84
CA GLY A 351 29.78 30.93 -0.88
C GLY A 351 30.56 32.24 -1.02
N VAL A 352 30.18 33.22 -0.23
CA VAL A 352 30.89 34.50 -0.13
C VAL A 352 31.39 34.65 1.31
N ARG A 353 32.67 35.00 1.45
CA ARG A 353 33.26 35.41 2.72
C ARG A 353 33.26 36.93 2.76
N THR A 354 32.81 37.48 3.87
CA THR A 354 32.63 38.91 4.11
C THR A 354 33.43 39.32 5.34
N TRP A 355 34.06 40.50 5.28
CA TRP A 355 34.76 41.09 6.42
C TRP A 355 34.77 42.62 6.33
N ALA A 356 35.01 43.29 7.44
CA ALA A 356 35.17 44.74 7.43
C ALA A 356 36.50 45.12 6.76
N CYS A 357 36.43 45.94 5.70
CA CYS A 357 37.62 46.55 5.13
C CYS A 357 38.29 47.45 6.18
N ARG A 358 39.62 47.39 6.25
CA ARG A 358 40.35 48.46 6.93
C ARG A 358 40.13 49.74 6.12
N PRO A 359 39.76 50.87 6.76
CA PRO A 359 39.69 52.15 6.06
C PRO A 359 41.03 52.36 5.37
N SER A 360 41.01 52.47 4.04
CA SER A 360 42.23 52.69 3.27
C SER A 360 42.89 53.94 3.82
N LEU A 361 44.11 53.81 4.33
CA LEU A 361 44.97 54.94 4.65
C LEU A 361 45.43 55.56 3.34
N GLY A 362 44.52 56.17 2.58
CA GLY A 362 44.80 57.10 1.47
C GLY A 362 45.91 56.72 0.47
N GLY A 363 46.11 55.43 0.18
CA GLY A 363 47.12 54.95 -0.77
C GLY A 363 46.55 53.80 -1.60
N GLU A 364 46.97 53.72 -2.86
CA GLU A 364 46.52 52.75 -3.88
C GLU A 364 46.35 51.31 -3.37
N PRO A 365 45.39 50.54 -3.92
CA PRO A 365 45.20 49.14 -3.55
C PRO A 365 46.47 48.33 -3.84
N ASP A 366 47.11 47.85 -2.78
CA ASP A 366 48.25 46.94 -2.84
C ASP A 366 47.79 45.62 -3.48
N ALA A 367 48.22 45.36 -4.72
CA ALA A 367 47.83 44.21 -5.53
C ALA A 367 48.43 42.87 -5.06
N ALA A 368 48.79 42.76 -3.78
CA ALA A 368 49.44 41.58 -3.22
C ALA A 368 48.85 41.23 -1.86
N GLN A 369 47.68 40.59 -1.86
CA GLN A 369 47.28 39.67 -0.79
C GLN A 369 46.26 38.65 -1.31
N PRO A 370 46.63 37.37 -1.44
CA PRO A 370 45.68 36.27 -1.27
C PRO A 370 45.42 35.99 0.22
#